data_AF-A0A7K2MWT4-F1
#
_entry.id   AF-A0A7K2MWT4-F1
#
_cell.length_a   1.000
_cell.length_b   1.000
_cell.length_c   1.000
_cell.angle_alpha   90.00
_cell.angle_beta   90.00
_cell.angle_gamma   90.00
#
_symmetry.space_group_name_H-M   'P 1'
#
loop_
_entity.id
_entity.type
_entity.pdbx_description
1 polymer ?
#
loop_
_entity_poly.entity_id
_entity_poly.type
_entity_poly.pdbx_seq_one_letter_code
_entity_poly.pdbx_strand_id
1 'polypeptide(L)'
;AEVKLATFGLDSYLRLEEGAYGEDGEGRPELLRLALERANVTGPKAVFLGDTPADVAGGRAAGVRTIAVATGKASADELKDAGAESVLDGLADAAQVLAVLRA
;
A
#
# COMPACT_ATOMS: atom_id res chain seq x y z
N ALA A 1 -9.28 -5.93 10.40
CA ALA A 1 -7.87 -5.52 10.52
C ALA A 1 -7.48 -5.12 11.94
N GLU A 2 -8.36 -4.41 12.65
CA GLU A 2 -8.18 -3.82 13.98
C GLU A 2 -7.49 -4.73 15.01
N VAL A 3 -8.03 -5.91 15.30
CA VAL A 3 -7.47 -6.84 16.31
C VAL A 3 -5.97 -7.13 16.11
N LYS A 4 -5.56 -7.35 14.85
CA LYS A 4 -4.15 -7.63 14.53
C LYS A 4 -3.27 -6.41 14.80
N LEU A 5 -3.72 -5.21 14.47
CA LEU A 5 -2.96 -3.98 14.61
C LEU A 5 -2.89 -3.54 16.08
N ALA A 6 -4.00 -3.59 16.80
CA ALA A 6 -4.09 -3.26 18.22
C ALA A 6 -3.19 -4.16 19.09
N THR A 7 -3.05 -5.44 18.73
CA THR A 7 -2.13 -6.38 19.40
C THR A 7 -0.68 -5.86 19.44
N PHE A 8 -0.25 -5.09 18.44
CA PHE A 8 1.09 -4.50 18.36
C PHE A 8 1.09 -2.98 18.61
N GLY A 9 -0.03 -2.39 19.02
CA GLY A 9 -0.17 -0.94 19.24
C GLY A 9 -0.01 -0.09 17.97
N LEU A 10 -0.28 -0.68 16.79
CA LEU A 10 -0.12 -0.01 15.49
C LEU A 10 -1.39 0.70 15.00
N ASP A 11 -2.52 0.36 15.60
CA ASP A 11 -3.84 0.92 15.30
C ASP A 11 -3.89 2.44 15.50
N SER A 12 -3.23 2.96 16.54
CA SER A 12 -3.20 4.40 16.83
C SER A 12 -2.52 5.28 15.76
N TYR A 13 -1.74 4.68 14.86
CA TYR A 13 -1.07 5.39 13.76
C TYR A 13 -1.90 5.43 12.48
N LEU A 14 -3.06 4.76 12.45
CA LEU A 14 -3.86 4.53 11.26
C LEU A 14 -5.27 5.07 11.45
N ARG A 15 -5.81 5.70 10.41
CA ARG A 15 -7.23 6.08 10.33
C ARG A 15 -8.02 4.91 9.77
N LEU A 16 -8.38 3.97 10.63
CA LEU A 16 -9.06 2.73 10.23
C LEU A 16 -10.44 2.99 9.61
N GLU A 17 -11.09 4.07 10.03
CA GLU A 17 -12.37 4.53 9.47
C GLU A 17 -12.27 4.99 7.99
N GLU A 18 -11.08 5.39 7.54
CA GLU A 18 -10.82 5.78 6.15
C GLU A 18 -10.40 4.58 5.27
N GLY A 19 -10.15 3.41 5.87
CA GLY A 19 -9.73 2.19 5.17
C GLY A 19 -10.85 1.54 4.37
N ALA A 20 -10.50 0.55 3.54
CA ALA A 20 -11.43 -0.37 2.87
C ALA A 20 -10.99 -1.82 3.11
N TYR A 21 -11.95 -2.70 3.36
CA TYR A 21 -11.72 -4.03 3.93
C TYR A 21 -12.46 -5.13 3.16
N GLY A 22 -12.28 -6.38 3.58
CA GLY A 22 -12.87 -7.54 2.89
C GLY A 22 -14.40 -7.50 2.83
N GLU A 23 -15.04 -6.83 3.80
CA GLU A 23 -16.49 -6.56 3.78
C GLU A 23 -16.92 -5.56 2.69
N ASP A 24 -16.01 -4.74 2.18
CA ASP A 24 -16.25 -3.78 1.09
C ASP A 24 -16.04 -4.41 -0.31
N GLY A 25 -15.34 -5.56 -0.37
CA GLY A 25 -15.08 -6.29 -1.61
C GLY A 25 -13.74 -7.04 -1.60
N GLU A 26 -13.48 -7.77 -2.69
CA GLU A 26 -12.24 -8.55 -2.86
C GLU A 26 -11.26 -7.94 -3.86
N GLY A 27 -11.74 -7.01 -4.69
CA GLY A 27 -10.96 -6.39 -5.75
C GLY A 27 -10.04 -5.30 -5.22
N ARG A 28 -8.72 -5.47 -5.37
CA ARG A 28 -7.73 -4.48 -4.92
C ARG A 28 -7.97 -3.09 -5.49
N PRO A 29 -8.17 -2.90 -6.82
CA PRO A 29 -8.42 -1.56 -7.36
C PRO A 29 -9.67 -0.90 -6.78
N GLU A 30 -10.73 -1.67 -6.54
CA GLU A 30 -12.00 -1.20 -5.99
C GLU A 30 -11.83 -0.77 -4.53
N LEU A 31 -11.15 -1.59 -3.72
CA LEU A 31 -10.84 -1.26 -2.33
C LEU A 31 -9.97 0.00 -2.22
N LEU A 32 -8.94 0.14 -3.06
CA LEU A 32 -8.10 1.34 -3.07
C LEU A 32 -8.90 2.60 -3.41
N ARG A 33 -9.77 2.54 -4.44
CA ARG A 33 -10.60 3.68 -4.82
C ARG A 33 -11.57 4.07 -3.70
N LEU A 34 -12.15 3.09 -3.02
CA LEU A 34 -13.03 3.34 -1.87
C LEU A 34 -12.29 3.97 -0.68
N ALA A 35 -11.09 3.48 -0.37
CA ALA A 35 -10.27 4.06 0.70
C ALA A 35 -9.88 5.52 0.38
N LEU A 36 -9.55 5.81 -0.89
CA LEU A 36 -9.28 7.18 -1.35
C LEU A 36 -10.51 8.09 -1.26
N GLU A 37 -11.68 7.57 -1.62
CA GLU A 37 -12.96 8.27 -1.48
C GLU A 37 -13.24 8.61 -0.01
N ARG A 38 -13.13 7.63 0.90
CA ARG A 38 -13.31 7.80 2.35
C ARG A 38 -12.33 8.82 2.95
N ALA A 39 -11.08 8.80 2.50
CA ALA A 39 -10.05 9.75 2.90
C ALA A 39 -10.21 11.15 2.25
N ASN A 40 -11.10 11.30 1.27
CA ASN A 40 -11.21 12.51 0.43
C ASN A 40 -9.87 12.91 -0.22
N VAL A 41 -9.14 11.92 -0.72
CA VAL A 41 -7.83 12.06 -1.38
C VAL A 41 -7.90 11.53 -2.81
N THR A 42 -7.18 12.15 -3.73
CA THR A 42 -7.05 11.64 -5.11
C THR A 42 -5.85 10.71 -5.25
N GLY A 43 -5.93 9.73 -6.15
CA GLY A 43 -4.85 8.76 -6.39
C GLY A 43 -3.44 9.37 -6.54
N PRO A 44 -3.25 10.47 -7.31
CA PRO A 44 -1.95 11.12 -7.44
C PRO A 44 -1.38 11.74 -6.16
N LYS A 45 -2.21 11.96 -5.13
CA LYS A 45 -1.79 12.47 -3.81
C LYS A 45 -1.56 11.34 -2.80
N ALA A 46 -1.69 10.09 -3.22
CA ALA A 46 -1.53 8.92 -2.38
C ALA A 46 -0.42 8.01 -2.91
N VAL A 47 0.18 7.26 -1.99
CA VAL A 47 1.08 6.17 -2.31
C VAL A 47 0.49 4.89 -1.76
N PHE A 48 0.46 3.85 -2.58
CA PHE A 48 0.13 2.50 -2.15
C PHE A 48 1.39 1.70 -1.90
N LEU A 49 1.47 1.06 -0.73
CA LEU A 49 2.56 0.20 -0.30
C LEU A 49 2.06 -1.25 -0.25
N GLY A 50 2.78 -2.17 -0.89
CA GLY A 50 2.44 -3.59 -0.90
C GLY A 50 3.64 -4.49 -1.17
N ASP A 51 3.51 -5.78 -0.88
CA ASP A 51 4.60 -6.77 -0.98
C ASP A 51 4.33 -7.87 -2.02
N THR A 52 3.22 -7.77 -2.75
CA THR A 52 2.86 -8.74 -3.79
C THR A 52 2.70 -8.11 -5.18
N PRO A 53 2.94 -8.87 -6.27
CA PRO A 53 2.62 -8.42 -7.63
C PRO A 53 1.15 -7.99 -7.80
N ALA A 54 0.24 -8.59 -7.04
CA ALA A 54 -1.17 -8.24 -7.05
C ALA A 54 -1.42 -6.85 -6.44
N ASP A 55 -0.66 -6.45 -5.43
CA ASP A 55 -0.72 -5.09 -4.86
C ASP A 55 -0.22 -4.06 -5.88
N VAL A 56 0.90 -4.37 -6.55
CA VAL A 56 1.45 -3.54 -7.62
C VAL A 56 0.43 -3.36 -8.75
N ALA A 57 -0.15 -4.46 -9.25
CA ALA A 57 -1.17 -4.40 -10.29
C ALA A 57 -2.43 -3.64 -9.83
N GLY A 58 -2.85 -3.86 -8.57
CA GLY A 58 -4.01 -3.20 -7.96
C GLY A 58 -3.86 -1.69 -7.86
N GLY A 59 -2.74 -1.22 -7.32
CA GLY A 59 -2.43 0.20 -7.20
C GLY A 59 -2.33 0.91 -8.54
N ARG A 60 -1.66 0.28 -9.52
CA ARG A 60 -1.60 0.79 -10.90
C ARG A 60 -2.98 0.91 -11.53
N ALA A 61 -3.82 -0.12 -11.42
CA ALA A 61 -5.18 -0.10 -11.94
C ALA A 61 -6.06 0.95 -11.23
N ALA A 62 -5.80 1.24 -9.96
CA ALA A 62 -6.45 2.31 -9.21
C ALA A 62 -5.92 3.72 -9.54
N GLY A 63 -4.87 3.85 -10.35
CA GLY A 63 -4.24 5.14 -10.66
C GLY A 63 -3.48 5.72 -9.47
N VAL A 64 -2.96 4.85 -8.59
CA VAL A 64 -2.20 5.23 -7.40
C VAL A 64 -0.74 4.88 -7.61
N ARG A 65 0.14 5.81 -7.26
CA ARG A 65 1.58 5.57 -7.22
C ARG A 65 1.86 4.37 -6.32
N THR A 66 2.55 3.36 -6.81
CA THR A 66 2.74 2.10 -6.07
C THR A 66 4.22 1.82 -5.83
N ILE A 67 4.58 1.70 -4.55
CA ILE A 67 5.92 1.36 -4.07
C ILE A 67 5.85 -0.01 -3.43
N ALA A 68 6.69 -0.94 -3.88
CA ALA A 68 6.70 -2.28 -3.35
C ALA A 68 7.74 -2.45 -2.23
N VAL A 69 7.47 -3.35 -1.29
CA VAL A 69 8.38 -3.69 -0.19
C VAL A 69 8.69 -5.19 -0.24
N ALA A 70 9.92 -5.55 -0.57
CA ALA A 70 10.37 -6.92 -0.81
C ALA A 70 10.61 -7.73 0.48
N THR A 71 9.78 -7.52 1.50
CA THR A 71 9.76 -8.30 2.75
C THR A 71 8.77 -9.48 2.70
N GLY A 72 7.98 -9.54 1.63
CA GLY A 72 6.98 -10.58 1.37
C GLY A 72 7.57 -11.85 0.78
N LYS A 73 6.71 -12.61 0.08
CA LYS A 73 7.12 -13.82 -0.64
C LYS A 73 7.69 -13.53 -2.04
N ALA A 74 7.28 -12.42 -2.64
CA ALA A 74 7.74 -12.03 -3.97
C ALA A 74 9.13 -11.41 -3.88
N SER A 75 9.98 -11.76 -4.83
CA SER A 75 11.29 -11.15 -5.02
C SER A 75 11.16 -9.70 -5.49
N ALA A 76 12.22 -8.92 -5.29
CA ALA A 76 12.27 -7.54 -5.79
C ALA A 76 12.08 -7.47 -7.32
N ASP A 77 12.56 -8.47 -8.06
CA ASP A 77 12.43 -8.50 -9.51
C ASP A 77 10.99 -8.81 -9.95
N GLU A 78 10.29 -9.74 -9.30
CA GLU A 78 8.86 -9.97 -9.55
C GLU A 78 8.02 -8.71 -9.30
N LEU A 79 8.38 -7.91 -8.30
CA LEU A 79 7.69 -6.65 -7.98
C LEU A 79 7.99 -5.57 -9.03
N LYS A 80 9.22 -5.47 -9.53
CA LYS A 80 9.58 -4.58 -10.65
C LYS A 80 8.86 -4.99 -11.93
N ASP A 81 8.79 -6.28 -12.23
CA ASP A 81 8.12 -6.81 -13.42
C ASP A 81 6.61 -6.58 -13.39
N ALA A 82 6.00 -6.62 -12.20
CA ALA A 82 4.62 -6.19 -12.00
C ALA A 82 4.40 -4.68 -12.24
N GLY A 83 5.48 -3.91 -12.29
CA GLY A 83 5.51 -2.47 -12.58
C GLY A 83 5.50 -1.58 -11.35
N ALA A 84 6.09 -2.02 -10.23
CA ALA A 84 6.31 -1.16 -9.09
C ALA A 84 7.19 0.03 -9.50
N GLU A 85 6.85 1.23 -9.05
CA GLU A 85 7.65 2.42 -9.39
C GLU A 85 9.00 2.39 -8.67
N SER A 86 9.01 1.86 -7.45
CA SER A 86 10.21 1.62 -6.66
C SER A 86 10.01 0.38 -5.81
N VAL A 87 11.11 -0.29 -5.49
CA VAL A 87 11.12 -1.45 -4.60
C VAL A 87 12.08 -1.18 -3.46
N LEU A 88 11.58 -1.29 -2.23
CA LEU A 88 12.35 -1.20 -1.00
C LEU A 88 12.65 -2.61 -0.48
N ASP A 89 13.86 -2.87 -0.01
CA ASP A 89 14.20 -4.16 0.63
C ASP A 89 13.53 -4.33 2.01
N GLY A 90 13.10 -3.22 2.62
CA GLY A 90 12.40 -3.21 3.90
C GLY A 90 12.10 -1.79 4.39
N LEU A 91 11.56 -1.69 5.60
CA LEU A 91 11.13 -0.42 6.21
C LEU A 91 11.99 0.03 7.40
N ALA A 92 13.13 -0.64 7.65
CA ALA A 92 13.97 -0.38 8.82
C ALA A 92 14.68 0.99 8.76
N ASP A 93 15.05 1.45 7.57
CA ASP A 93 15.61 2.79 7.36
C ASP A 93 14.49 3.78 7.03
N ALA A 94 13.99 4.47 8.06
CA ALA A 94 12.92 5.44 7.91
C ALA A 94 13.31 6.63 7.00
N ALA A 95 14.59 7.02 6.97
CA ALA A 95 15.03 8.13 6.13
C ALA A 95 14.97 7.74 4.64
N GLN A 96 15.41 6.52 4.32
CA GLN A 96 15.29 5.97 2.97
C GLN A 96 13.83 5.85 2.55
N VAL A 97 12.97 5.29 3.41
CA VAL A 97 11.53 5.15 3.12
C VAL A 97 10.90 6.51 2.81
N LEU A 98 11.15 7.51 3.66
CA LEU A 98 10.59 8.85 3.47
C LEU A 98 11.12 9.56 2.22
N ALA A 99 12.38 9.31 1.83
CA ALA A 99 12.93 9.84 0.59
C ALA A 99 12.18 9.25 -0.63
N VAL A 100 11.94 7.95 -0.64
CA VAL A 100 11.24 7.26 -1.72
C VAL A 100 9.77 7.69 -1.82
N LEU A 101 9.08 7.87 -0.68
CA LEU A 101 7.69 8.33 -0.66
C LEU A 101 7.50 9.78 -1.14
N ARG A 102 8.54 10.61 -1.08
CA ARG A 102 8.49 12.05 -1.43
C ARG A 102 9.07 12.38 -2.81
N ALA A 103 9.74 11.42 -3.45
CA ALA A 103 10.18 11.54 -4.85
C ALA A 103 8.99 11.70 -5.79
#